data_AF-A0A7K3YXK0-F1
#
_entry.id   AF-A0A7K3YXK0-F1
#
_cell.length_a   1.000
_cell.length_b   1.000
_cell.length_c   1.000
_cell.angle_alpha   90.00
_cell.angle_beta   90.00
_cell.angle_gamma   90.00
#
_symmetry.space_group_name_H-M   'P 1'
#
loop_
_entity.id
_entity.type
_entity.pdbx_description
1 polymer ?
#
loop_
_entity_poly.entity_id
_entity_poly.type
_entity_poly.pdbx_seq_one_letter_code
_entity_poly.pdbx_strand_id
1 'polypeptide(L)'
;MRHEIRFSGFGGQGIILSAVIIGRAAVMYDNKFAVQTQVYGPEARGGASMSQVVIDDEQILYPTVAAPDIYVIMSQEGFEKYGASAQDSAIMLI
;
A
#
# COMPACT_ATOMS: atom_id res chain seq x y z
N MET A 1 -3.82 -10.16 13.55
CA MET A 1 -3.34 -10.78 12.30
C MET A 1 -2.95 -9.65 11.38
N ARG A 2 -1.65 -9.61 11.02
CA ARG A 2 -1.07 -8.53 10.23
C ARG A 2 -1.40 -8.72 8.76
N HIS A 3 -1.96 -7.67 8.15
CA HIS A 3 -2.21 -7.58 6.72
C HIS A 3 -1.44 -6.40 6.13
N GLU A 4 -0.71 -6.66 5.06
CA GLU A 4 0.12 -5.68 4.39
C GLU A 4 -0.34 -5.47 2.95
N ILE A 5 -0.65 -4.23 2.60
CA ILE A 5 -1.17 -3.89 1.26
C ILE A 5 -0.30 -2.79 0.66
N ARG A 6 0.09 -2.98 -0.60
CA ARG A 6 0.87 -2.00 -1.37
C ARG A 6 0.11 -1.55 -2.62
N PHE A 7 0.01 -0.23 -2.79
CA PHE A 7 -0.57 0.44 -3.94
C PHE A 7 0.54 1.11 -4.75
N SER A 8 0.48 0.99 -6.08
CA SER A 8 1.36 1.75 -6.97
C SER A 8 0.67 2.15 -8.27
N GLY A 9 1.09 3.27 -8.84
CA GLY A 9 0.60 3.77 -10.12
C GLY A 9 1.17 5.15 -10.44
N PHE A 10 0.55 5.84 -11.41
CA PHE A 10 0.93 7.20 -11.79
C PHE A 10 0.21 8.26 -10.96
N GLY A 11 0.95 9.28 -10.52
CA GLY A 11 0.38 10.39 -9.76
C GLY A 11 0.02 9.98 -8.32
N GLY A 12 0.60 10.66 -7.34
CA GLY A 12 0.52 10.23 -5.94
C GLY A 12 -0.87 10.33 -5.30
N GLN A 13 -1.72 11.26 -5.75
CA GLN A 13 -2.94 11.59 -5.01
C GLN A 13 -3.95 10.43 -4.94
N GLY A 14 -4.21 9.75 -6.07
CA GLY A 14 -5.14 8.61 -6.09
C GLY A 14 -4.58 7.41 -5.33
N ILE A 15 -3.30 7.08 -5.56
CA ILE A 15 -2.60 5.96 -4.92
C ILE A 15 -2.57 6.14 -3.38
N ILE A 16 -2.26 7.34 -2.91
CA ILE A 16 -2.27 7.69 -1.49
C ILE A 16 -3.68 7.58 -0.92
N LEU A 17 -4.67 8.12 -1.64
CA LEU A 17 -6.05 8.10 -1.18
C LEU A 17 -6.57 6.67 -0.98
N SER A 18 -6.23 5.73 -1.87
CA SER A 18 -6.60 4.32 -1.72
C SER A 18 -6.14 3.73 -0.38
N ALA A 19 -4.86 3.92 -0.02
CA ALA A 19 -4.33 3.42 1.24
C ALA A 19 -4.97 4.11 2.46
N VAL A 20 -5.23 5.42 2.36
CA VAL A 20 -5.91 6.19 3.42
C VAL A 20 -7.35 5.70 3.64
N ILE A 21 -8.10 5.44 2.57
CA ILE A 21 -9.48 4.94 2.67
C ILE A 21 -9.50 3.58 3.38
N ILE A 22 -8.64 2.63 2.98
CA ILE A 22 -8.60 1.31 3.60
C ILE A 22 -8.16 1.40 5.06
N GLY A 23 -7.09 2.13 5.36
CA GLY A 23 -6.62 2.29 6.74
C GLY A 23 -7.67 2.92 7.65
N ARG A 24 -8.39 3.95 7.16
CA ARG A 24 -9.52 4.54 7.88
C ARG A 24 -10.66 3.55 8.07
N ALA A 25 -10.99 2.76 7.06
CA ALA A 25 -12.06 1.78 7.18
C ALA A 25 -11.75 0.75 8.28
N ALA A 26 -10.52 0.23 8.31
CA ALA A 26 -10.07 -0.71 9.32
C ALA A 26 -10.13 -0.14 10.75
N VAL A 27 -9.73 1.12 10.94
CA VAL A 27 -9.75 1.78 12.25
C VAL A 27 -11.18 2.16 12.68
N MET A 28 -11.98 2.70 11.76
CA MET A 28 -13.30 3.27 12.09
C MET A 28 -14.41 2.22 12.17
N TYR A 29 -14.33 1.15 11.38
CA TYR A 29 -15.43 0.20 11.22
C TYR A 29 -15.09 -1.21 11.70
N ASP A 30 -13.79 -1.59 11.72
CA ASP A 30 -13.37 -2.95 12.10
C ASP A 30 -12.63 -3.02 13.46
N ASN A 31 -12.48 -1.89 14.17
CA ASN A 31 -11.76 -1.80 15.45
C ASN A 31 -10.32 -2.36 15.39
N LYS A 32 -9.63 -2.14 14.27
CA LYS A 32 -8.25 -2.56 14.03
C LYS A 32 -7.27 -1.40 14.13
N PHE A 33 -5.98 -1.72 14.23
CA PHE A 33 -4.90 -0.75 14.10
C PHE A 33 -4.48 -0.66 12.63
N ALA A 34 -4.22 0.55 12.16
CA ALA A 34 -3.68 0.75 10.81
C ALA A 34 -2.59 1.81 10.80
N VAL A 35 -1.54 1.58 10.02
CA VAL A 35 -0.49 2.57 9.73
C VAL A 35 -0.34 2.68 8.22
N GLN A 36 -0.50 3.89 7.70
CA GLN A 36 -0.30 4.19 6.29
C GLN A 36 1.07 4.86 6.11
N THR A 37 1.79 4.43 5.09
CA THR A 37 3.05 5.04 4.65
C THR A 37 2.98 5.33 3.16
N GLN A 38 3.78 6.28 2.70
CA GLN A 38 3.79 6.69 1.30
C GLN A 38 5.18 7.14 0.91
N VAL A 39 5.54 6.84 -0.33
CA VAL A 39 6.73 7.37 -0.97
C VAL A 39 6.25 8.24 -2.12
N TYR A 40 6.44 9.54 -1.94
CA TYR A 40 6.18 10.55 -2.94
C TYR A 40 7.37 11.51 -2.98
N GLY A 41 7.84 11.82 -4.17
CA GLY A 41 8.86 12.82 -4.42
C GLY A 41 8.49 13.65 -5.65
N PRO A 42 9.44 14.01 -6.54
CA PRO A 42 9.17 14.69 -7.81
C PRO A 42 8.15 13.95 -8.70
N GLU A 43 7.88 12.66 -8.41
CA GLU A 43 6.93 11.78 -9.08
C GLU A 43 5.47 12.26 -9.05
N ALA A 44 5.15 13.28 -8.23
CA ALA A 44 3.85 13.97 -8.28
C ALA A 44 3.52 14.56 -9.67
N ARG A 45 4.51 14.64 -10.58
CA ARG A 45 4.36 15.07 -11.99
C ARG A 45 4.49 13.93 -13.00
N GLY A 46 4.04 12.72 -12.65
CA GLY A 46 3.86 11.61 -13.62
C GLY A 46 4.82 10.44 -13.47
N GLY A 47 5.58 10.35 -12.37
CA GLY A 47 6.40 9.17 -12.06
C GLY A 47 5.64 8.12 -11.24
N ALA A 48 6.22 6.93 -11.11
CA ALA A 48 5.67 5.89 -10.25
C ALA A 48 5.60 6.34 -8.78
N SER A 49 4.37 6.42 -8.27
CA SER A 49 4.04 6.69 -6.88
C SER A 49 3.70 5.40 -6.15
N MET A 50 3.91 5.39 -4.83
CA MET A 50 3.59 4.23 -4.01
C MET A 50 3.01 4.66 -2.66
N SER A 51 2.00 3.91 -2.21
CA SER A 51 1.46 4.01 -0.86
C SER A 51 1.18 2.62 -0.30
N GLN A 52 1.24 2.47 1.01
CA GLN A 52 1.13 1.18 1.68
C GLN A 52 0.33 1.34 2.95
N VAL A 53 -0.37 0.30 3.35
CA VAL A 53 -1.05 0.24 4.64
C VAL A 53 -0.77 -1.11 5.31
N VAL A 54 -0.39 -1.02 6.58
CA VAL A 54 -0.33 -2.17 7.50
C VAL A 54 -1.59 -2.12 8.34
N ILE A 55 -2.30 -3.23 8.46
CA ILE A 55 -3.50 -3.39 9.30
C ILE A 55 -3.26 -4.56 10.24
N ASP A 56 -3.60 -4.42 11.51
CA ASP A 56 -3.47 -5.51 12.47
C ASP A 56 -4.57 -5.44 13.55
N ASP A 57 -4.84 -6.58 14.17
CA ASP A 57 -5.77 -6.66 15.31
C ASP A 57 -5.09 -6.18 16.61
N GLU A 58 -3.75 -6.11 16.61
CA GLU A 58 -2.94 -5.61 17.72
C GLU A 58 -2.19 -4.32 17.34
N GLN A 59 -1.60 -3.65 18.34
CA GLN A 59 -0.87 -2.42 18.11
C GLN A 59 0.33 -2.63 17.17
N ILE A 60 0.38 -1.82 16.10
CA ILE A 60 1.46 -1.88 15.11
C ILE A 60 2.73 -1.23 15.68
N LEU A 61 3.76 -2.05 15.98
CA LEU A 61 5.07 -1.57 16.45
C LEU A 61 6.03 -1.25 15.30
N TYR A 62 5.86 -1.90 14.14
CA TYR A 62 6.65 -1.66 12.94
C TYR A 62 5.75 -1.13 11.81
N PRO A 63 5.90 0.15 11.40
CA PRO A 63 4.96 0.85 10.54
C PRO A 63 5.12 0.56 9.04
N THR A 64 6.22 -0.08 8.65
CA THR A 64 6.55 -0.30 7.23
C THR A 64 6.07 -1.68 6.80
N VAL A 65 5.68 -1.80 5.54
CA VAL A 65 5.37 -3.05 4.87
C VAL A 65 6.66 -3.75 4.45
N ALA A 66 6.83 -4.99 4.86
CA ALA A 66 8.00 -5.83 4.57
C ALA A 66 7.70 -6.82 3.42
N ALA A 67 6.56 -7.50 3.49
CA ALA A 67 6.12 -8.52 2.54
C ALA A 67 4.61 -8.36 2.33
N PRO A 68 4.19 -7.53 1.36
CA PRO A 68 2.76 -7.31 1.09
C PRO A 68 2.04 -8.61 0.75
N ASP A 69 0.90 -8.83 1.40
CA ASP A 69 -0.06 -9.88 1.04
C ASP A 69 -0.80 -9.52 -0.25
N ILE A 70 -1.03 -8.21 -0.46
CA ILE A 70 -1.81 -7.68 -1.58
C ILE A 70 -1.05 -6.55 -2.26
N TYR A 71 -0.96 -6.64 -3.58
CA TYR A 71 -0.46 -5.59 -4.47
C TYR A 71 -1.60 -5.07 -5.33
N VAL A 72 -1.75 -3.75 -5.37
CA VAL A 72 -2.66 -3.06 -6.30
C VAL A 72 -1.82 -2.20 -7.22
N ILE A 73 -1.64 -2.65 -8.44
CA ILE A 73 -0.70 -2.10 -9.41
C ILE A 73 -1.47 -1.49 -10.57
N MET A 74 -1.45 -0.17 -10.68
CA MET A 74 -2.22 0.59 -11.67
C MET A 74 -1.36 1.16 -12.80
N SER A 75 -0.08 0.79 -12.87
CA SER A 75 0.81 1.11 -13.99
C SER A 75 1.97 0.13 -14.12
N GLN A 76 2.48 0.00 -15.36
CA GLN A 76 3.66 -0.84 -15.66
C GLN A 76 4.90 -0.38 -14.89
N GLU A 77 5.19 0.93 -14.85
CA GLU A 77 6.33 1.46 -14.09
C GLU A 77 6.20 1.17 -12.59
N GLY A 78 4.96 1.21 -12.05
CA GLY A 78 4.67 0.83 -10.68
C GLY A 78 4.93 -0.65 -10.40
N PHE A 79 4.56 -1.53 -11.35
CA PHE A 79 4.88 -2.96 -11.28
C PHE A 79 6.39 -3.19 -11.20
N GLU A 80 7.13 -2.64 -12.17
CA GLU A 80 8.57 -2.83 -12.28
C GLU A 80 9.32 -2.34 -11.04
N LYS A 81 8.88 -1.20 -10.47
CA LYS A 81 9.55 -0.59 -9.32
C LYS A 81 9.16 -1.20 -7.97
N TYR A 82 7.91 -1.63 -7.81
CA TYR A 82 7.36 -1.97 -6.49
C TYR A 82 6.70 -3.35 -6.37
N GLY A 83 6.41 -4.02 -7.49
CA GLY A 83 5.71 -5.31 -7.56
C GLY A 83 6.56 -6.48 -8.06
N ALA A 84 7.68 -6.23 -8.74
CA ALA A 84 8.51 -7.28 -9.35
C ALA A 84 9.09 -8.32 -8.36
N SER A 85 9.19 -7.97 -7.07
CA SER A 85 9.67 -8.84 -6.00
C SER A 85 8.55 -9.42 -5.13
N ALA A 86 7.32 -9.52 -5.67
CA ALA A 86 6.20 -10.10 -4.95
C ALA A 86 6.48 -11.57 -4.60
N GLN A 87 6.05 -11.99 -3.41
CA GLN A 87 6.10 -13.39 -3.01
C GLN A 87 5.03 -14.19 -3.76
N ASP A 88 5.27 -15.47 -4.01
CA ASP A 88 4.34 -16.35 -4.74
C ASP A 88 2.96 -16.46 -4.08
N SER A 89 2.88 -16.23 -2.77
CA SER A 89 1.63 -16.24 -2.00
C SER A 89 0.83 -14.93 -2.08
N ALA A 90 1.42 -13.87 -2.62
CA ALA A 90 0.78 -12.56 -2.67
C ALA A 90 -0.24 -12.48 -3.80
N ILE A 91 -1.34 -11.76 -3.54
CA ILE A 91 -2.36 -11.47 -4.55
C ILE A 91 -2.01 -10.17 -5.24
N MET A 92 -2.00 -10.17 -6.57
CA MET A 92 -1.76 -8.97 -7.37
C MET A 92 -2.96 -8.62 -8.24
N LEU A 93 -3.45 -7.39 -8.07
CA LEU A 93 -4.45 -6.77 -8.93
C LEU A 93 -3.73 -5.82 -9.90
N ILE A 94 -3.96 -6.00 -11.20
CA ILE A 94 -3.37 -5.24 -12.31
C ILE A 94 -4.48 -4.56 -13.11
#